data_AF-A0A512RDN9-F1
#
_entry.id   AF-A0A512RDN9-F1
#
_cell.length_a   1.000
_cell.length_b   1.000
_cell.length_c   1.000
_cell.angle_alpha   90.00
_cell.angle_beta   90.00
_cell.angle_gamma   90.00
#
_symmetry.space_group_name_H-M   'P 1'
#
loop_
_entity.id
_entity.type
_entity.pdbx_description
1 polymer ?
#
loop_
_entity_poly.entity_id
_entity_poly.type
_entity_poly.pdbx_seq_one_letter_code
_entity_poly.pdbx_strand_id
1 'polypeptide(L)'
;MLFFDFLYYLLYKFYARYNVKSAESTASAIIGGLQAMNVLTIIMLIQSIVDPKEKINKLIAIVLFIIFQVYTYIRYIYREKHSVSVIENKWLKNTESSRKQKSAFFFAYGTISIIGFFWLAIYLGSQK
;
A
#
# COMPACT_ATOMS: atom_id res chain seq x y z
N MET A 1 4.59 -11.79 -2.27
CA MET A 1 5.64 -10.76 -2.13
C MET A 1 5.84 -10.47 -0.65
N LEU A 2 6.99 -10.86 -0.09
CA LEU A 2 7.33 -10.73 1.34
C LEU A 2 7.24 -9.28 1.86
N PHE A 3 7.55 -8.29 1.01
CA PHE A 3 7.47 -6.86 1.34
C PHE A 3 6.08 -6.45 1.84
N PHE A 4 5.04 -6.61 1.00
CA PHE A 4 3.67 -6.23 1.37
C PHE A 4 3.10 -7.09 2.50
N ASP A 5 3.55 -8.34 2.65
CA ASP A 5 3.13 -9.19 3.76
C ASP A 5 3.62 -8.61 5.10
N PHE A 6 4.88 -8.16 5.19
CA PHE A 6 5.38 -7.53 6.41
C PHE A 6 4.79 -6.14 6.65
N LEU A 7 4.57 -5.35 5.60
CA LEU A 7 3.87 -4.06 5.75
C LEU A 7 2.44 -4.28 6.25
N TYR A 8 1.70 -5.25 5.70
CA TYR A 8 0.38 -5.65 6.16
C TYR A 8 0.39 -6.02 7.64
N TYR A 9 1.33 -6.87 8.06
CA TYR A 9 1.45 -7.30 9.44
C TYR A 9 1.78 -6.17 10.41
N LEU A 10 2.63 -5.22 10.01
CA LEU A 10 2.92 -4.05 10.83
C LEU A 10 1.71 -3.13 10.98
N LEU A 11 0.96 -2.89 9.89
CA LEU A 11 -0.30 -2.15 9.93
C LEU A 11 -1.32 -2.86 10.82
N TYR A 12 -1.50 -4.17 10.65
CA TYR A 12 -2.36 -4.98 11.51
C TYR A 12 -1.97 -4.81 12.98
N LYS A 13 -0.69 -4.97 13.34
CA LYS A 13 -0.22 -4.80 14.72
C LYS A 13 -0.46 -3.39 15.25
N PHE A 14 -0.32 -2.37 14.41
CA PHE A 14 -0.63 -1.00 14.80
C PHE A 14 -2.12 -0.84 15.14
N TYR A 15 -3.04 -1.24 14.26
CA TYR A 15 -4.48 -1.12 14.49
C TYR A 15 -5.02 -2.05 15.58
N ALA A 16 -4.47 -3.26 15.70
CA ALA A 16 -4.84 -4.21 16.76
C ALA A 16 -4.52 -3.66 18.16
N ARG A 17 -3.44 -2.88 18.32
CA ARG A 17 -3.13 -2.20 19.61
C ARG A 17 -4.21 -1.22 20.05
N TYR A 18 -4.97 -0.66 19.11
CA TYR A 18 -6.10 0.23 19.38
C TYR A 18 -7.44 -0.52 19.45
N ASN A 19 -7.44 -1.85 19.59
CA ASN A 19 -8.64 -2.70 19.67
C ASN A 19 -9.62 -2.51 18.50
N VAL A 20 -9.11 -2.18 17.31
CA VAL A 20 -9.93 -2.10 16.09
C VAL A 20 -10.39 -3.51 15.72
N LYS A 21 -11.69 -3.81 15.89
CA LYS A 21 -12.30 -5.12 15.57
C LYS A 21 -12.04 -5.56 14.12
N SER A 22 -11.81 -4.61 13.22
CA SER A 22 -11.54 -4.83 11.80
C SER A 22 -10.06 -4.65 11.41
N ALA A 23 -9.10 -4.79 12.35
CA ALA A 23 -7.69 -4.50 12.10
C ALA A 23 -7.12 -5.20 10.86
N GLU A 24 -7.50 -6.45 10.59
CA GLU A 24 -7.09 -7.19 9.39
C GLU A 24 -7.64 -6.55 8.12
N SER A 25 -8.95 -6.29 8.08
CA SER A 25 -9.60 -5.64 6.94
C SER A 25 -9.02 -4.24 6.70
N THR A 26 -8.85 -3.44 7.75
CA THR A 26 -8.24 -2.11 7.68
C THR A 26 -6.81 -2.17 7.14
N ALA A 27 -5.98 -3.07 7.66
CA ALA A 27 -4.61 -3.26 7.15
C ALA A 27 -4.61 -3.68 5.68
N SER A 28 -5.48 -4.62 5.28
CA SER A 28 -5.59 -5.07 3.90
C SER A 28 -6.02 -3.94 2.96
N ALA A 29 -6.91 -3.06 3.44
CA ALA A 29 -7.41 -1.93 2.69
C ALA A 29 -6.35 -0.85 2.48
N ILE A 30 -5.53 -0.59 3.51
CA ILE A 30 -4.41 0.35 3.40
C ILE A 30 -3.36 -0.18 2.41
N ILE A 31 -3.04 -1.48 2.45
CA ILE A 31 -2.13 -2.08 1.46
C ILE A 31 -2.69 -1.96 0.05
N GLY A 32 -3.98 -2.24 -0.16
CA GLY A 32 -4.63 -2.10 -1.47
C GLY A 32 -4.59 -0.66 -1.96
N GLY A 33 -4.86 0.30 -1.07
CA GLY A 33 -4.77 1.73 -1.37
C GLY A 33 -3.35 2.16 -1.75
N LEU A 34 -2.34 1.75 -0.98
CA LEU A 34 -0.93 2.06 -1.29
C LEU A 34 -0.50 1.45 -2.64
N GLN A 35 -0.92 0.22 -2.95
CA GLN A 35 -0.61 -0.41 -4.23
C GLN A 35 -1.26 0.35 -5.40
N ALA A 36 -2.53 0.73 -5.26
CA ALA A 36 -3.22 1.54 -6.26
C ALA A 36 -2.55 2.92 -6.44
N MET A 37 -2.21 3.60 -5.33
CA MET A 37 -1.48 4.88 -5.36
C MET A 37 -0.15 4.75 -6.08
N ASN A 38 0.65 3.72 -5.80
CA ASN A 38 1.94 3.55 -6.47
C ASN A 38 1.80 3.32 -7.98
N VAL A 39 0.81 2.52 -8.41
CA VAL A 39 0.54 2.33 -9.84
C VAL A 39 0.08 3.63 -10.48
N LEU A 40 -0.82 4.37 -9.84
CA LEU A 40 -1.26 5.68 -10.34
C LEU A 40 -0.12 6.70 -10.39
N THR A 41 0.79 6.70 -9.42
CA THR A 41 2.00 7.53 -9.44
C THR A 41 2.85 7.22 -10.67
N ILE A 42 3.06 5.94 -10.99
CA ILE A 42 3.80 5.54 -12.20
C ILE A 42 3.08 6.02 -13.46
N ILE A 43 1.76 5.85 -13.55
CA ILE A 43 0.95 6.33 -14.68
C ILE A 43 1.06 7.85 -14.84
N MET A 44 0.94 8.60 -13.74
CA MET A 44 1.09 10.06 -13.72
C MET A 44 2.50 10.49 -14.16
N LEU A 45 3.54 9.78 -13.74
CA LEU A 45 4.92 10.06 -14.16
C LEU A 45 5.10 9.83 -15.66
N ILE A 46 4.62 8.70 -16.19
CA ILE A 46 4.67 8.42 -17.63
C ILE A 46 3.94 9.49 -18.42
N GLN A 47 2.73 9.87 -17.99
CA GLN A 47 1.95 10.92 -18.64
C GLN A 47 2.67 12.27 -18.60
N SER A 48 3.29 12.63 -17.48
CA SER A 48 4.03 13.89 -17.35
C SER A 48 5.20 14.03 -18.34
N ILE A 49 5.72 12.90 -18.83
CA ILE A 49 6.82 12.85 -19.80
C ILE A 49 6.30 12.78 -21.24
N VAL A 50 5.24 11.99 -21.50
CA VAL A 50 4.75 11.71 -22.85
C VAL A 50 3.76 12.77 -23.34
N ASP A 51 2.75 13.10 -22.54
CA ASP A 51 1.75 14.11 -22.86
C ASP A 51 1.27 14.80 -21.56
N PRO A 52 1.94 15.89 -21.13
CA PRO A 52 1.63 16.56 -19.86
C PRO A 52 0.26 17.24 -19.84
N LYS A 53 -0.43 17.37 -20.98
CA LYS A 53 -1.77 17.97 -21.06
C LYS A 53 -2.89 16.95 -21.01
N GLU A 54 -2.58 15.67 -21.22
CA GLU A 54 -3.55 14.60 -21.17
C GLU A 54 -4.06 14.38 -19.74
N LYS A 55 -5.35 14.02 -19.60
CA LYS A 55 -5.99 13.79 -18.30
C LYS A 55 -6.09 12.31 -18.02
N ILE A 56 -5.70 11.88 -16.83
CA ILE A 56 -6.06 10.53 -16.37
C ILE A 56 -7.58 10.42 -16.31
N ASN A 57 -8.10 9.41 -17.02
CA ASN A 57 -9.50 9.06 -16.92
C ASN A 57 -9.82 8.61 -15.48
N LYS A 58 -10.74 9.31 -14.81
CA LYS A 58 -11.18 9.01 -13.45
C LYS A 58 -11.64 7.55 -13.30
N LEU A 59 -12.24 6.98 -14.34
CA LEU A 59 -12.69 5.59 -14.35
C LEU A 59 -11.51 4.61 -14.20
N ILE A 60 -10.36 4.90 -14.83
CA ILE A 60 -9.15 4.08 -14.70
C ILE A 60 -8.67 4.07 -13.25
N ALA A 61 -8.65 5.24 -12.60
CA ALA A 61 -8.28 5.31 -11.19
C ALA A 61 -9.21 4.49 -10.30
N ILE A 62 -10.54 4.63 -10.47
CA ILE A 62 -11.53 3.86 -9.71
C ILE A 62 -11.34 2.35 -9.91
N VAL A 63 -11.19 1.91 -11.16
CA VAL A 63 -10.99 0.49 -11.49
C VAL A 63 -9.70 -0.05 -10.86
N LEU A 64 -8.60 0.71 -10.89
CA LEU A 64 -7.35 0.32 -10.24
C LEU A 64 -7.52 0.16 -8.73
N PHE A 65 -8.18 1.11 -8.07
CA PHE A 65 -8.48 1.00 -6.64
C PHE A 65 -9.30 -0.26 -6.34
N ILE A 66 -10.37 -0.52 -7.09
CA ILE A 66 -11.19 -1.72 -6.89
C ILE A 66 -10.37 -3.00 -7.06
N ILE A 67 -9.57 -3.10 -8.14
CA ILE A 67 -8.74 -4.27 -8.41
C ILE A 67 -7.79 -4.55 -7.26
N PHE A 68 -7.07 -3.52 -6.78
CA PHE A 68 -6.12 -3.71 -5.69
C PHE A 68 -6.82 -4.02 -4.37
N GLN A 69 -7.94 -3.38 -4.06
CA GLN A 69 -8.72 -3.68 -2.86
C GLN A 69 -9.22 -5.13 -2.85
N VAL A 70 -9.82 -5.60 -3.95
CA VAL A 70 -10.30 -6.98 -4.07
C VAL A 70 -9.12 -7.96 -3.99
N TYR A 71 -8.04 -7.68 -4.70
CA TYR A 71 -6.84 -8.53 -4.69
C TYR A 71 -6.22 -8.66 -3.30
N THR A 72 -6.04 -7.55 -2.58
CA THR A 72 -5.43 -7.58 -1.24
C THR A 72 -6.38 -8.20 -0.21
N TYR A 73 -7.67 -7.94 -0.32
CA TYR A 73 -8.67 -8.57 0.53
C TYR A 73 -8.68 -10.09 0.37
N ILE A 74 -8.76 -10.60 -0.86
CA ILE A 74 -8.65 -12.04 -1.15
C ILE A 74 -7.34 -12.60 -0.60
N ARG A 75 -6.23 -11.89 -0.81
CA ARG A 75 -4.92 -12.36 -0.39
C ARG A 75 -4.79 -12.46 1.13
N TYR A 76 -5.19 -11.45 1.89
CA TYR A 76 -4.91 -11.39 3.33
C TYR A 76 -6.01 -11.99 4.20
N ILE A 77 -7.26 -11.96 3.73
CA ILE A 77 -8.42 -12.43 4.50
C ILE A 77 -8.75 -13.88 4.16
N TYR A 78 -8.76 -14.24 2.87
CA TYR A 78 -9.23 -15.57 2.45
C TYR A 78 -8.11 -16.60 2.24
N ARG A 79 -6.85 -16.19 1.99
CA ARG A 79 -5.76 -17.15 1.76
C ARG A 79 -4.98 -17.41 3.04
N GLU A 80 -5.13 -18.60 3.60
CA GLU A 80 -4.43 -19.04 4.82
C GLU A 80 -2.90 -18.85 4.78
N LYS A 81 -2.29 -19.06 3.60
CA LYS A 81 -0.85 -18.82 3.33
C LYS A 81 -0.37 -17.41 3.71
N HIS A 82 -1.28 -16.45 3.76
CA HIS A 82 -1.02 -15.04 4.04
C HIS A 82 -1.79 -14.57 5.29
N SER A 83 -2.28 -15.50 6.11
CA SER A 83 -2.85 -15.17 7.42
C SER A 83 -1.81 -14.46 8.31
N VAL A 84 -2.32 -13.68 9.27
CA VAL A 84 -1.51 -12.92 10.22
C VAL A 84 -0.50 -13.82 10.94
N SER A 85 -0.92 -15.01 11.40
CA SER A 85 -0.06 -15.96 12.10
C SER A 85 1.09 -16.49 11.22
N VAL A 86 0.81 -16.80 9.95
CA VAL A 86 1.84 -17.26 9.01
C VAL A 86 2.85 -16.16 8.72
N ILE A 87 2.39 -14.91 8.60
CA ILE A 87 3.28 -13.77 8.37
C ILE A 87 4.08 -13.44 9.64
N GLU A 88 3.47 -13.51 10.82
CA GLU A 88 4.15 -13.34 12.11
C GLU A 88 5.30 -14.32 12.27
N ASN A 89 5.08 -15.60 11.97
CA ASN A 89 6.12 -16.62 12.02
C ASN A 89 7.29 -16.30 11.08
N LYS A 90 7.02 -15.73 9.89
CA LYS A 90 8.07 -15.26 8.97
C LYS A 90 8.77 -14.00 9.49
N TRP A 91 8.05 -13.12 10.17
CA TRP A 91 8.59 -11.90 10.76
C TRP A 91 9.54 -12.21 11.92
N LEU A 92 9.14 -13.13 12.80
CA LEU A 92 9.90 -13.55 13.98
C LEU A 92 11.20 -14.27 13.64
N LYS A 93 11.30 -14.90 12.46
CA LYS A 93 12.56 -15.48 11.95
C LYS A 93 13.65 -14.45 11.67
N ASN A 94 13.33 -13.16 11.57
CA ASN A 94 14.32 -12.10 11.42
C ASN A 94 14.87 -11.69 12.79
N THR A 95 16.15 -11.28 12.83
CA THR A 95 16.77 -10.69 14.02
C THR A 95 16.05 -9.41 14.45
N GLU A 96 16.15 -9.05 15.73
CA GLU A 96 15.50 -7.85 16.25
C GLU A 96 15.97 -6.57 15.54
N SER A 97 17.27 -6.45 15.29
CA SER A 97 17.85 -5.33 14.53
C SER A 97 17.25 -5.24 13.12
N SER A 98 17.15 -6.36 12.40
CA SER A 98 16.55 -6.40 11.07
C SER A 98 15.07 -6.01 11.10
N ARG A 99 14.31 -6.43 12.12
CA ARG A 99 12.91 -6.04 12.30
C ARG A 99 12.77 -4.53 12.52
N LYS A 100 13.62 -3.91 13.35
CA LYS A 100 13.62 -2.45 13.57
C LYS A 100 13.91 -1.68 12.27
N GLN A 101 14.95 -2.09 11.54
CA GLN A 101 15.31 -1.47 10.26
C GLN A 101 14.18 -1.61 9.22
N LYS A 102 13.60 -2.81 9.08
CA LYS A 102 12.47 -3.05 8.19
C LYS A 102 11.26 -2.19 8.54
N SER A 103 10.90 -2.09 9.83
CA SER A 103 9.80 -1.22 10.27
C SER A 103 10.03 0.25 9.90
N ALA A 104 11.24 0.77 10.14
CA ALA A 104 11.60 2.14 9.75
C ALA A 104 11.52 2.33 8.22
N PHE A 105 12.03 1.37 7.45
CA PHE A 105 11.95 1.38 5.99
C PHE A 105 10.50 1.37 5.49
N PHE A 106 9.63 0.53 6.07
CA PHE A 106 8.21 0.47 5.72
C PHE A 106 7.48 1.77 6.03
N PHE A 107 7.79 2.43 7.14
CA PHE A 107 7.24 3.73 7.50
C PHE A 107 7.69 4.82 6.51
N ALA A 108 8.98 4.85 6.18
CA ALA A 108 9.52 5.78 5.18
C ALA A 108 8.87 5.55 3.81
N TYR A 109 8.74 4.30 3.38
CA TYR A 109 8.07 3.92 2.14
C TYR A 109 6.62 4.43 2.11
N GLY A 110 5.81 4.14 3.14
CA GLY A 110 4.42 4.58 3.18
C GLY A 110 4.31 6.11 3.10
N THR A 111 5.17 6.82 3.83
CA THR A 111 5.25 8.28 3.82
C THR A 111 5.60 8.83 2.44
N ILE A 112 6.64 8.30 1.80
CA ILE A 112 7.08 8.72 0.46
C ILE A 112 6.01 8.40 -0.59
N SER A 113 5.38 7.23 -0.53
CA SER A 113 4.30 6.84 -1.46
C SER A 113 3.11 7.80 -1.38
N ILE A 114 2.66 8.16 -0.17
CA ILE A 114 1.54 9.08 0.04
C ILE A 114 1.92 10.49 -0.44
N ILE A 115 3.05 11.02 0.03
CA ILE A 115 3.50 12.37 -0.33
C ILE A 115 3.73 12.47 -1.85
N GLY A 116 4.43 11.51 -2.45
CA GLY A 116 4.72 11.49 -3.87
C GLY A 116 3.46 11.42 -4.73
N PHE A 117 2.49 10.58 -4.34
CA PHE A 117 1.21 10.50 -5.04
C PHE A 117 0.45 11.83 -5.02
N PHE A 118 0.25 12.43 -3.84
CA PHE A 118 -0.50 13.69 -3.73
C PHE A 118 0.24 14.88 -4.35
N TRP A 119 1.55 14.98 -4.13
CA TRP A 119 2.36 16.03 -4.72
C TRP A 119 2.28 16.00 -6.26
N LEU A 120 2.44 14.83 -6.87
CA LEU A 120 2.38 14.69 -8.32
C LEU A 120 0.97 14.97 -8.86
N ALA A 121 -0.07 14.48 -8.17
CA ALA A 121 -1.45 14.74 -8.56
C ALA A 121 -1.80 16.24 -8.51
N ILE A 122 -1.32 16.96 -7.50
CA ILE A 122 -1.48 18.42 -7.37
C ILE A 122 -0.69 19.14 -8.46
N TYR A 123 0.57 18.77 -8.67
CA TYR A 123 1.44 19.37 -9.68
C TYR A 123 0.83 19.30 -11.09
N LEU A 124 0.43 18.10 -11.51
CA LEU A 124 -0.25 17.90 -12.80
C LEU A 124 -1.62 18.58 -12.85
N GLY A 125 -2.31 18.66 -11.70
CA GLY A 125 -3.54 19.41 -11.56
C GLY A 125 -3.37 20.93 -11.73
N SER A 126 -2.22 21.47 -11.34
CA SER A 126 -1.88 22.90 -11.40
C SER A 126 -1.23 23.36 -12.71
N GLN A 127 -0.76 22.43 -13.55
CA GLN A 127 -0.27 22.70 -14.91
C GLN A 127 -1.42 22.98 -15.91
N LYS A 128 -2.65 23.05 -15.41
CA LYS A 128 -3.85 23.47 -16.15
C LYS A 128 -3.92 24.98 -16.25
#